data_AF-A0A1B6DHE4-F1
#
_entry.id   AF-A0A1B6DHE4-F1
#
_cell.length_a   1.000
_cell.length_b   1.000
_cell.length_c   1.000
_cell.angle_alpha   90.00
_cell.angle_beta   90.00
_cell.angle_gamma   90.00
#
_symmetry.space_group_name_H-M   'P 1'
#
loop_
_entity.id
_entity.type
_entity.pdbx_description
1 polymer ?
#
loop_
_entity_poly.entity_id
_entity_poly.type
_entity_poly.pdbx_seq_one_letter_code
_entity_poly.pdbx_strand_id
1 'polypeptide(L)'
;RPKFEVELVTLFTNIVRNIKDICSKISDRNIEKFEQWQAHTLRSRSRQNYSRMLGSIPTFQWALLSILAIVIAIMKTLNEIHPEPCINYIRFAKKILKAVENTSSFCSFEKNRWSESCKLLSNFSEYTIEYLQQNKTISL
;
A
#
# COMPACT_ATOMS: atom_id res chain seq x y z
N ARG A 1 -18.69 2.66 -21.78
CA ARG A 1 -17.63 3.25 -20.94
C ARG A 1 -16.29 3.03 -21.63
N PRO A 2 -15.42 4.05 -21.74
CA PRO A 2 -14.09 3.92 -22.34
C PRO A 2 -13.30 2.76 -21.71
N LYS A 3 -12.59 1.97 -22.52
CA LYS A 3 -11.80 0.81 -22.05
C LYS A 3 -10.80 1.18 -20.94
N PHE A 4 -10.25 2.39 -21.01
CA PHE A 4 -9.32 2.96 -20.03
C PHE A 4 -9.92 3.08 -18.63
N GLU A 5 -11.12 3.65 -18.49
CA GLU A 5 -11.76 3.85 -17.18
C GLU A 5 -11.96 2.51 -16.47
N VAL A 6 -12.39 1.49 -17.22
CA VAL A 6 -12.61 0.14 -16.69
C VAL A 6 -11.29 -0.47 -16.21
N GLU A 7 -10.22 -0.34 -16.99
CA GLU A 7 -8.89 -0.81 -16.57
C GLU A 7 -8.43 -0.12 -15.29
N LEU A 8 -8.57 1.20 -15.22
CA LEU A 8 -8.11 1.98 -14.08
C LEU A 8 -8.93 1.70 -12.81
N VAL A 9 -10.25 1.59 -12.92
CA VAL A 9 -11.13 1.14 -11.83
C VAL A 9 -10.75 -0.25 -11.35
N THR A 10 -10.41 -1.17 -12.27
CA THR A 10 -9.96 -2.52 -11.91
C THR A 10 -8.64 -2.47 -11.13
N LEU A 11 -7.67 -1.69 -11.59
CA LEU A 11 -6.40 -1.49 -10.91
C LEU A 11 -6.60 -0.91 -9.50
N PHE A 12 -7.39 0.14 -9.37
CA PHE A 12 -7.68 0.76 -8.07
C PHE A 12 -8.44 -0.16 -7.12
N THR A 13 -9.40 -0.93 -7.63
CA THR A 13 -10.10 -1.93 -6.83
C THR A 13 -9.12 -2.95 -6.26
N ASN A 14 -8.17 -3.43 -7.07
CA ASN A 14 -7.16 -4.38 -6.61
C ASN A 14 -6.16 -3.75 -5.64
N ILE A 15 -5.80 -2.47 -5.83
CA ILE A 15 -4.99 -1.72 -4.87
C ILE A 15 -5.68 -1.67 -3.51
N VAL A 16 -6.94 -1.22 -3.47
CA VAL A 16 -7.72 -1.11 -2.21
C VAL A 16 -7.89 -2.48 -1.54
N ARG A 17 -8.12 -3.55 -2.31
CA ARG A 17 -8.18 -4.93 -1.77
C ARG A 17 -6.86 -5.34 -1.12
N ASN A 18 -5.73 -5.09 -1.76
CA ASN A 18 -4.41 -5.40 -1.17
C ASN A 18 -4.13 -4.56 0.08
N ILE A 19 -4.51 -3.29 0.09
CA ILE A 19 -4.39 -2.43 1.29
C ILE A 19 -5.23 -3.01 2.44
N LYS A 20 -6.48 -3.40 2.18
CA LYS A 20 -7.34 -4.06 3.17
C LYS A 20 -6.69 -5.33 3.71
N ASP A 21 -6.17 -6.18 2.83
CA ASP A 21 -5.51 -7.43 3.20
C ASP A 21 -4.26 -7.21 4.06
N ILE A 22 -3.44 -6.19 3.74
CA ILE A 22 -2.31 -5.78 4.58
C ILE A 22 -2.80 -5.39 5.99
N CYS A 23 -3.84 -4.55 6.06
CA CYS A 23 -4.41 -4.11 7.34
C CYS A 23 -4.95 -5.30 8.16
N SER A 24 -5.67 -6.22 7.51
CA SER A 24 -6.17 -7.45 8.15
C SER A 24 -5.02 -8.29 8.69
N LYS A 25 -3.97 -8.56 7.89
CA LYS A 25 -2.80 -9.33 8.34
C LYS A 25 -2.10 -8.71 9.56
N ILE A 26 -1.99 -7.38 9.61
CA ILE A 26 -1.43 -6.67 10.76
C ILE A 26 -2.34 -6.81 11.98
N SER A 27 -3.66 -6.62 11.80
CA SER A 27 -4.67 -6.74 12.85
C SER A 27 -4.69 -8.14 13.45
N ASP A 28 -4.84 -9.17 12.61
CA ASP A 28 -4.93 -10.56 13.02
C ASP A 28 -3.66 -11.00 13.76
N ARG A 29 -2.49 -10.56 13.27
CA ARG A 29 -1.21 -10.83 13.93
C ARG A 29 -1.06 -10.09 15.26
N ASN A 30 -1.56 -8.87 15.38
CA ASN A 30 -1.59 -8.17 16.67
C ASN A 30 -2.44 -8.94 17.68
N ILE A 31 -3.63 -9.41 17.29
CA ILE A 31 -4.53 -10.19 18.14
C ILE A 31 -3.85 -11.49 18.59
N GLU A 32 -3.35 -12.29 17.64
CA GLU A 32 -2.66 -13.56 17.93
C GLU A 32 -1.46 -13.38 18.87
N LYS A 33 -0.67 -12.31 18.67
CA LYS A 33 0.51 -12.04 19.50
C LYS A 33 0.13 -11.53 20.89
N PHE A 34 -0.96 -10.78 21.00
CA PHE A 34 -1.51 -10.35 22.28
C PHE A 34 -2.02 -11.56 23.09
N GLU A 35 -2.73 -12.48 22.47
CA GLU A 35 -3.18 -13.74 23.10
C GLU A 35 -1.99 -14.59 23.56
N GLN A 36 -0.97 -14.78 22.71
CA GLN A 36 0.25 -15.51 23.08
C GLN A 36 1.03 -14.84 24.22
N TRP A 37 1.01 -13.50 24.27
CA TRP A 37 1.62 -12.74 25.35
C TRP A 37 0.88 -12.95 26.67
N GLN A 38 -0.45 -12.85 26.67
CA GLN A 38 -1.28 -13.13 27.85
C GLN A 38 -1.11 -14.57 28.35
N ALA A 39 -1.04 -15.54 27.45
CA ALA A 39 -0.85 -16.94 27.78
C ALA A 39 0.61 -17.29 28.20
N HIS A 40 1.52 -16.32 28.23
CA HIS A 40 2.95 -16.52 28.48
C HIS A 40 3.63 -17.53 27.52
N THR A 41 3.06 -17.76 26.34
CA THR A 41 3.58 -18.70 25.33
C THR A 41 4.43 -18.02 24.25
N LEU A 42 4.56 -16.69 24.30
CA LEU A 42 5.28 -15.91 23.30
C LEU A 42 6.81 -16.06 23.42
N ARG A 43 7.39 -16.90 22.55
CA ARG A 43 8.84 -17.20 22.48
C ARG A 43 9.67 -15.97 22.08
N SER A 44 10.95 -15.95 22.48
CA SER A 44 11.88 -14.82 22.24
C SER A 44 11.96 -14.37 20.77
N ARG A 45 12.11 -15.31 19.83
CA ARG A 45 12.12 -15.00 18.39
C ARG A 45 10.81 -14.36 17.92
N SER A 46 9.68 -14.83 18.42
CA SER A 46 8.36 -14.26 18.11
C SER A 46 8.22 -12.84 18.68
N ARG A 47 8.77 -12.56 19.86
CA ARG A 47 8.81 -11.19 20.44
C ARG A 47 9.60 -10.22 19.56
N GLN A 48 10.79 -10.62 19.10
CA GLN A 48 11.59 -9.78 18.20
C GLN A 48 10.86 -9.49 16.88
N ASN A 49 10.22 -10.51 16.30
CA ASN A 49 9.42 -10.34 15.09
C ASN A 49 8.21 -9.42 15.31
N TYR A 50 7.53 -9.57 16.45
CA TYR A 50 6.41 -8.71 16.83
C TYR A 50 6.85 -7.26 17.03
N SER A 51 7.98 -7.04 17.70
CA SER A 51 8.57 -5.70 17.85
C SER A 51 8.90 -5.04 16.49
N ARG A 52 9.46 -5.80 15.54
CA ARG A 52 9.69 -5.31 14.17
C ARG A 52 8.39 -4.95 13.44
N MET A 53 7.35 -5.75 13.62
CA MET A 53 6.03 -5.46 13.07
C MET A 53 5.46 -4.17 13.67
N LEU A 54 5.43 -4.04 15.00
CA LEU A 54 4.95 -2.82 15.66
C LEU A 54 5.71 -1.58 15.20
N GLY A 55 7.04 -1.67 15.10
CA GLY A 55 7.88 -0.60 14.57
C GLY A 55 7.62 -0.24 13.11
N SER A 56 7.03 -1.15 12.32
CA SER A 56 6.65 -0.90 10.92
C SER A 56 5.31 -0.18 10.75
N ILE A 57 4.43 -0.23 11.77
CA ILE A 57 3.06 0.32 11.69
C ILE A 57 3.03 1.79 11.24
N PRO A 58 3.87 2.71 11.78
CA PRO A 58 3.84 4.10 11.34
C PRO A 58 4.14 4.26 9.85
N THR A 59 5.17 3.57 9.33
CA THR A 59 5.51 3.60 7.90
C THR A 59 4.36 3.09 7.03
N PHE A 60 3.74 1.99 7.46
CA PHE A 60 2.57 1.43 6.76
C PHE A 60 1.40 2.41 6.76
N GLN A 61 1.07 2.99 7.91
CA GLN A 61 -0.02 3.93 8.04
C GLN A 61 0.17 5.12 7.08
N TRP A 62 1.35 5.76 7.11
CA TRP A 62 1.64 6.90 6.23
C TRP A 62 1.58 6.52 4.75
N ALA A 63 2.22 5.41 4.35
CA ALA A 63 2.27 5.00 2.96
C ALA A 63 0.90 4.57 2.42
N LEU A 64 0.15 3.75 3.16
CA LEU A 64 -1.15 3.24 2.72
C LEU A 64 -2.19 4.36 2.65
N LEU A 65 -2.21 5.30 3.61
CA LEU A 65 -3.08 6.47 3.55
C LEU A 65 -2.74 7.37 2.37
N SER A 66 -1.44 7.58 2.08
CA SER A 66 -1.00 8.36 0.92
C SER A 66 -1.45 7.71 -0.39
N ILE A 67 -1.33 6.39 -0.51
CA ILE A 67 -1.81 5.65 -1.67
C ILE A 67 -3.33 5.81 -1.83
N LEU A 68 -4.12 5.67 -0.75
CA LEU A 68 -5.56 5.86 -0.80
C LEU A 68 -5.93 7.28 -1.24
N ALA A 69 -5.26 8.30 -0.70
CA ALA A 69 -5.49 9.69 -1.09
C ALA A 69 -5.21 9.92 -2.59
N ILE A 70 -4.14 9.34 -3.11
CA ILE A 70 -3.79 9.40 -4.54
C ILE A 70 -4.83 8.69 -5.41
N VAL A 71 -5.28 7.49 -5.01
CA VAL A 71 -6.33 6.76 -5.74
C VAL A 71 -7.61 7.60 -5.80
N ILE A 72 -8.02 8.21 -4.68
CA ILE A 72 -9.20 9.09 -4.62
C ILE A 72 -9.01 10.32 -5.51
N ALA A 73 -7.83 10.95 -5.48
CA ALA A 73 -7.53 12.12 -6.28
C ALA A 73 -7.62 11.81 -7.79
N ILE A 74 -7.00 10.71 -8.24
CA ILE A 74 -7.07 10.30 -9.65
C ILE A 74 -8.51 9.95 -10.03
N MET A 75 -9.25 9.24 -9.16
CA MET A 75 -10.66 8.93 -9.43
C MET A 75 -11.53 10.17 -9.60
N LYS A 76 -11.26 11.25 -8.85
CA LYS A 76 -11.99 12.52 -9.01
C LYS A 76 -11.65 13.18 -10.34
N THR A 77 -10.38 13.22 -10.72
CA THR A 77 -9.95 13.85 -11.97
C THR A 77 -10.38 13.06 -13.22
N LEU A 78 -10.64 11.75 -13.12
CA LEU A 78 -11.17 10.97 -14.25
C LEU A 78 -12.51 11.48 -14.77
N ASN A 79 -13.34 12.10 -13.92
CA ASN A 79 -14.60 12.70 -14.38
C ASN A 79 -14.37 13.98 -15.19
N GLU A 80 -13.16 14.56 -15.14
CA GLU A 80 -12.82 15.87 -15.70
C GLU A 80 -11.81 15.79 -16.86
N ILE A 81 -11.14 14.64 -17.07
CA ILE A 81 -9.98 14.50 -17.97
C ILE A 81 -10.35 13.92 -19.36
N HIS A 82 -9.83 14.57 -20.41
CA HIS A 82 -9.81 14.08 -21.81
C HIS A 82 -8.88 12.86 -22.02
N PRO A 83 -8.98 12.08 -23.11
CA PRO A 83 -8.32 10.76 -23.25
C PRO A 83 -6.79 10.72 -23.24
N GLU A 84 -6.06 11.83 -23.38
CA GLU A 84 -4.61 11.82 -23.60
C GLU A 84 -3.72 11.51 -22.36
N PRO A 85 -4.05 11.86 -21.09
CA PRO A 85 -3.23 11.48 -19.93
C PRO A 85 -3.40 10.00 -19.48
N CYS A 86 -4.26 9.23 -20.15
CA CYS A 86 -4.72 7.92 -19.69
C CYS A 86 -3.59 6.88 -19.48
N ILE A 87 -2.58 6.86 -20.36
CA ILE A 87 -1.50 5.87 -20.31
C ILE A 87 -0.60 6.08 -19.08
N ASN A 88 -0.35 7.33 -18.70
CA ASN A 88 0.51 7.66 -17.56
C ASN A 88 -0.15 7.23 -16.24
N TYR A 89 -1.45 7.48 -16.09
CA TYR A 89 -2.20 7.01 -14.92
C TYR A 89 -2.25 5.50 -14.80
N ILE A 90 -2.45 4.76 -15.91
CA ILE A 90 -2.38 3.29 -15.88
C ILE A 90 -1.00 2.81 -15.44
N ARG A 91 0.07 3.37 -16.02
CA ARG A 91 1.45 2.95 -15.69
C ARG A 91 1.76 3.21 -14.23
N PHE A 92 1.32 4.36 -13.71
CA PHE A 92 1.49 4.72 -12.30
C PHE A 92 0.65 3.82 -11.39
N ALA A 93 -0.62 3.56 -11.71
CA ALA A 93 -1.48 2.64 -10.98
C ALA A 93 -0.93 1.20 -10.95
N LYS A 94 -0.34 0.71 -12.06
CA LYS A 94 0.34 -0.59 -12.10
C LYS A 94 1.55 -0.65 -11.16
N LYS A 95 2.30 0.45 -11.01
CA LYS A 95 3.40 0.53 -10.03
C LYS A 95 2.89 0.54 -8.59
N ILE A 96 1.82 1.29 -8.29
CA ILE A 96 1.15 1.24 -6.98
C ILE A 96 0.72 -0.20 -6.68
N LEU A 97 0.01 -0.84 -7.61
CA LEU A 97 -0.50 -2.20 -7.46
C LEU A 97 0.63 -3.17 -7.13
N LYS A 98 1.72 -3.15 -7.91
CA LYS A 98 2.90 -3.98 -7.65
C LYS A 98 3.50 -3.74 -6.26
N ALA A 99 3.55 -2.49 -5.80
CA ALA A 99 4.08 -2.16 -4.47
C ALA A 99 3.20 -2.74 -3.35
N VAL A 100 1.87 -2.61 -3.45
CA VAL A 100 0.95 -3.13 -2.43
C VAL A 100 0.83 -4.66 -2.46
N GLU A 101 0.89 -5.31 -3.62
CA GLU A 101 0.92 -6.78 -3.74
C GLU A 101 2.17 -7.37 -3.09
N ASN A 102 3.33 -6.79 -3.37
CA ASN A 102 4.59 -7.22 -2.76
C ASN A 102 4.58 -7.01 -1.24
N THR A 103 4.05 -5.87 -0.78
CA THR A 103 3.89 -5.58 0.65
C THR A 103 2.97 -6.61 1.32
N SER A 104 1.79 -6.87 0.73
CA SER A 104 0.85 -7.89 1.19
C SER A 104 1.51 -9.27 1.29
N SER A 105 2.32 -9.65 0.29
CA SER A 105 3.05 -10.91 0.28
C SER A 105 4.09 -10.97 1.39
N PHE A 106 4.83 -9.89 1.64
CA PHE A 106 5.87 -9.81 2.67
C PHE A 106 5.31 -9.81 4.10
N CYS A 107 4.09 -9.30 4.28
CA CYS A 107 3.36 -9.33 5.54
C CYS A 107 2.67 -10.67 5.83
N SER A 108 2.79 -11.65 4.94
CA SER A 108 2.28 -13.01 5.16
C SER A 108 2.96 -13.68 6.36
N PHE A 109 2.29 -14.71 6.89
CA PHE A 109 2.76 -15.40 8.08
C PHE A 109 4.11 -16.09 7.85
N GLU A 110 4.29 -16.61 6.65
CA GLU A 110 5.46 -17.36 6.20
C GLU A 110 6.67 -16.44 6.01
N LYS A 111 6.46 -15.26 5.42
CA LYS A 111 7.57 -14.35 5.08
C LYS A 111 7.98 -13.48 6.27
N ASN A 112 7.04 -12.83 6.94
CA ASN A 112 7.32 -11.95 8.09
C ASN A 112 8.44 -10.90 7.81
N ARG A 113 8.40 -10.28 6.63
CA ARG A 113 9.44 -9.39 6.08
C ARG A 113 9.10 -7.90 6.27
N TRP A 114 8.85 -7.51 7.52
CA TRP A 114 8.39 -6.15 7.87
C TRP A 114 9.36 -5.05 7.46
N SER A 115 10.66 -5.27 7.69
CA SER A 115 11.69 -4.29 7.35
C SER A 115 11.82 -4.10 5.85
N GLU A 116 11.70 -5.17 5.05
CA GLU A 116 11.70 -5.04 3.59
C GLU A 116 10.43 -4.41 3.06
N SER A 117 9.27 -4.67 3.68
CA SER A 117 8.04 -3.93 3.37
C SER A 117 8.19 -2.44 3.64
N CYS A 118 8.79 -2.03 4.77
CA CYS A 118 9.07 -0.62 5.04
C CYS A 118 9.94 0.00 3.95
N LYS A 119 11.06 -0.65 3.57
CA LYS A 119 11.94 -0.16 2.50
C LYS A 119 11.21 -0.02 1.17
N LEU A 120 10.39 -1.01 0.82
CA LEU A 120 9.59 -0.97 -0.40
C LEU A 120 8.61 0.21 -0.42
N LEU A 121 7.89 0.44 0.70
CA LEU A 121 6.94 1.53 0.83
C LEU A 121 7.62 2.91 0.86
N SER A 122 8.79 3.03 1.51
CA SER A 122 9.60 4.24 1.49
C SER A 122 10.07 4.58 0.08
N ASN A 123 10.66 3.63 -0.63
CA ASN A 123 11.11 3.82 -2.02
C ASN A 123 9.94 4.17 -2.94
N PHE A 124 8.76 3.57 -2.72
CA PHE A 124 7.56 3.90 -3.47
C PHE A 124 7.07 5.33 -3.19
N SER A 125 7.21 5.80 -1.94
CA SER A 125 6.85 7.17 -1.56
C SER A 125 7.77 8.19 -2.23
N GLU A 126 9.07 7.92 -2.29
CA GLU A 126 10.05 8.74 -3.04
C GLU A 126 9.71 8.79 -4.53
N TYR A 127 9.46 7.64 -5.15
CA TYR A 127 9.01 7.55 -6.54
C TYR A 127 7.72 8.36 -6.79
N THR A 128 6.80 8.33 -5.84
CA THR A 128 5.53 9.07 -5.93
C THR A 128 5.78 10.58 -5.91
N ILE A 129 6.67 11.06 -5.04
CA ILE A 129 7.04 12.48 -4.98
C ILE A 129 7.63 12.93 -6.32
N GLU A 130 8.58 12.17 -6.86
CA GLU A 130 9.19 12.46 -8.17
C GLU A 130 8.14 12.46 -9.30
N TYR A 131 7.26 11.47 -9.32
CA TYR A 131 6.18 11.38 -10.31
C TYR A 131 5.27 12.60 -10.24
N LEU A 132 4.84 13.02 -9.04
CA LEU A 132 3.99 14.19 -8.85
C LEU A 132 4.71 15.49 -9.24
N GLN A 133 6.01 15.61 -8.98
CA GLN A 133 6.81 16.77 -9.40
C GLN A 133 6.93 16.88 -10.92
N GLN A 134 7.16 15.76 -11.60
CA GLN A 134 7.28 15.69 -13.07
C GLN A 134 5.94 15.93 -13.78
N ASN A 135 4.83 15.58 -13.13
CA ASN A 135 3.48 15.72 -13.67
C ASN A 135 2.73 16.88 -13.00
N LYS A 136 3.43 17.91 -12.51
CA LYS A 136 2.82 19.17 -12.07
C LYS A 136 2.15 19.85 -13.27
N THR A 137 0.90 19.50 -13.51
CA THR A 137 -0.08 20.31 -14.24
C THR A 137 -1.17 20.69 -13.25
N ILE A 138 -0.79 21.46 -12.22
CA ILE A 138 -1.75 22.16 -11.37
C ILE A 138 -1.25 23.61 -11.32
N SER A 139 -1.70 24.40 -12.30
CA SER A 139 -1.93 25.82 -12.07
C SER A 139 -2.94 25.91 -10.94
N LEU A 140 -2.49 26.37 -9.76
CA LEU A 140 -3.38 26.95 -8.76
C LEU A 140 -4.04 28.21 -9.34
#